data_AF-A0A1G2FXW1-F1
#
_entry.id   AF-A0A1G2FXW1-F1
#
_cell.length_a   1.000
_cell.length_b   1.000
_cell.length_c   1.000
_cell.angle_alpha   90.00
_cell.angle_beta   90.00
_cell.angle_gamma   90.00
#
_symmetry.space_group_name_H-M   'P 1'
#
loop_
_entity.id
_entity.type
_entity.pdbx_description
1 polymer ?
#
loop_
_entity_poly.entity_id
_entity_poly.type
_entity_poly.pdbx_seq_one_letter_code
_entity_poly.pdbx_strand_id
1 'polypeptide(L)'
;MKKFIKTLFVFIVYLSLLPQSASANAPIPEYGKARGTIDIPCVLPPPAWRYPGEKEGAMITHTITIDFWNVGKAGGDQYEYVAVTTEYSGKNSSCSRGGTHGDKFDGGPNGKFQAFGRMVNGKYIEVTWNGGTSNIPVLTPEVFSKYNWGGFEPEKIPTIEGGEYQVETFGSTRFNGLYGQVEFIIPNPDGTYDEESWNLAKIDMELPPGTRLKVSEKSGLQLALPNQTTINVGPETEIVLVSVDPRKGVMQLLYGELKANVTKMMKDGSMQVEMSQAVAGIKGTIFVLEETGDTSTLKVIEGTVALKSKTSGQEEKVNVGEALVADQNGLGQKTTFDVNAENAYWKNFEGNFGKISTGSKKYLYYLGVPILLVVVVAIVFVIKRRKSKV
;
A
#
# COMPACT_ATOMS: atom_id res chain seq x y z
N MET A 1 39.01 -19.41 33.00
CA MET A 1 39.83 -18.38 32.30
C MET A 1 39.89 -18.55 30.78
N LYS A 2 40.26 -19.71 30.20
CA LYS A 2 40.33 -19.89 28.72
C LYS A 2 39.01 -19.70 27.96
N LYS A 3 37.86 -20.05 28.56
CA LYS A 3 36.53 -19.78 27.97
C LYS A 3 36.20 -18.29 27.91
N PHE A 4 36.61 -17.52 28.92
CA PHE A 4 36.34 -16.07 29.00
C PHE A 4 37.18 -15.28 27.98
N ILE A 5 38.41 -15.72 27.71
CA ILE A 5 39.31 -15.11 26.72
C ILE A 5 38.80 -15.34 25.29
N LYS A 6 38.21 -16.52 24.98
CA LYS A 6 37.60 -16.78 23.66
C LYS A 6 36.38 -15.90 23.40
N THR A 7 35.52 -15.70 24.40
CA THR A 7 34.33 -14.84 24.26
C THR A 7 34.72 -13.36 24.10
N LEU A 8 35.77 -12.90 24.79
CA LEU A 8 36.27 -11.53 24.67
C LEU A 8 36.92 -11.26 23.29
N PHE A 9 37.60 -12.25 22.72
CA PHE A 9 38.23 -12.13 21.39
C PHE A 9 37.20 -12.02 20.25
N VAL A 10 36.06 -12.74 20.36
CA VAL A 10 34.96 -12.63 19.39
C VAL A 10 34.33 -11.22 19.43
N PHE A 11 34.18 -10.64 20.62
CA PHE A 11 33.63 -9.30 20.79
C PHE A 11 34.54 -8.18 20.25
N ILE A 12 35.87 -8.33 20.39
CA ILE A 12 36.84 -7.33 19.94
C ILE A 12 37.00 -7.33 18.41
N VAL A 13 36.95 -8.50 17.76
CA VAL A 13 36.95 -8.58 16.29
C VAL A 13 35.66 -7.99 15.70
N TYR A 14 34.52 -8.16 16.39
CA TYR A 14 33.23 -7.58 16.00
C TYR A 14 33.22 -6.04 16.02
N LEU A 15 33.92 -5.41 16.98
CA LEU A 15 33.95 -3.96 17.09
C LEU A 15 34.83 -3.29 16.00
N SER A 16 35.82 -4.02 15.47
CA SER A 16 36.74 -3.51 14.43
C SER A 16 36.22 -3.59 12.99
N LEU A 17 35.08 -4.25 12.75
CA LEU A 17 34.45 -4.38 11.43
C LEU A 17 33.26 -3.43 11.22
N LEU A 18 32.92 -2.61 12.22
CA LEU A 18 31.91 -1.57 12.07
C LEU A 18 32.49 -0.41 11.24
N PRO A 19 31.82 0.02 10.16
CA PRO A 19 32.30 1.12 9.34
C PRO A 19 32.42 2.42 10.16
N GLN A 20 33.65 2.96 10.24
CA GLN A 20 34.00 4.16 11.04
C GLN A 20 33.46 5.49 10.48
N SER A 21 32.46 5.48 9.60
CA SER A 21 31.93 6.72 9.01
C SER A 21 30.42 6.68 8.79
N ALA A 22 29.67 6.28 9.82
CA ALA A 22 28.23 6.49 9.84
C ALA A 22 27.91 7.75 10.65
N SER A 23 27.21 8.68 10.02
CA SER A 23 26.56 9.83 10.65
C SER A 23 25.88 9.42 11.96
N ALA A 24 26.10 10.17 13.03
CA ALA A 24 25.61 9.88 14.39
C ALA A 24 24.06 9.76 14.53
N ASN A 25 23.31 9.98 13.44
CA ASN A 25 21.85 9.86 13.38
C ASN A 25 21.35 8.78 12.41
N ALA A 26 22.20 7.89 11.89
CA ALA A 26 21.72 6.76 11.08
C ALA A 26 21.02 5.73 11.99
N PRO A 27 19.79 5.28 11.66
CA PRO A 27 19.10 4.26 12.44
C PRO A 27 19.94 2.98 12.49
N ILE A 28 20.12 2.44 13.68
CA ILE A 28 20.83 1.16 13.90
C ILE A 28 20.05 0.08 13.14
N PRO A 29 20.69 -0.70 12.25
CA PRO A 29 20.00 -1.76 11.52
C PRO A 29 19.49 -2.82 12.50
N GLU A 30 18.20 -3.18 12.39
CA GLU A 30 17.64 -4.26 13.19
C GLU A 30 18.28 -5.61 12.84
N TYR A 31 18.44 -6.43 13.88
CA TYR A 31 19.21 -7.67 13.89
C TYR A 31 18.28 -8.88 14.02
N GLY A 32 18.55 -9.92 13.23
CA GLY A 32 17.85 -11.20 13.28
C GLY A 32 18.81 -12.36 13.52
N LYS A 33 18.29 -13.44 14.12
CA LYS A 33 19.05 -14.66 14.41
C LYS A 33 18.25 -15.90 14.05
N ALA A 34 18.90 -16.86 13.39
CA ALA A 34 18.35 -18.19 13.13
C ALA A 34 19.28 -19.28 13.67
N ARG A 35 18.72 -20.40 14.12
CA ARG A 35 19.51 -21.53 14.62
C ARG A 35 18.81 -22.85 14.36
N GLY A 36 19.55 -23.84 13.87
CA GLY A 36 19.01 -25.15 13.56
C GLY A 36 20.10 -26.19 13.40
N THR A 37 19.70 -27.44 13.16
CA THR A 37 20.61 -28.56 12.95
C THR A 37 20.42 -29.17 11.57
N ILE A 38 21.51 -29.54 10.91
CA ILE A 38 21.50 -30.24 9.63
C ILE A 38 22.40 -31.47 9.75
N ASP A 39 21.92 -32.61 9.28
CA ASP A 39 22.71 -33.83 9.19
C ASP A 39 23.38 -33.90 7.82
N ILE A 40 24.70 -34.01 7.83
CA ILE A 40 25.55 -33.99 6.63
C ILE A 40 26.31 -35.32 6.54
N PRO A 41 26.32 -36.01 5.39
CA PRO A 41 27.17 -37.17 5.20
C PRO A 41 28.65 -36.73 5.20
N CYS A 42 29.46 -37.40 6.02
CA CYS A 42 30.90 -37.20 6.09
C CYS A 42 31.56 -37.66 4.79
N VAL A 43 32.09 -36.69 4.03
CA VAL A 43 32.93 -36.93 2.85
C VAL A 43 34.36 -36.98 3.33
N LEU A 44 34.96 -38.18 3.32
CA LEU A 44 36.30 -38.37 3.83
C LEU A 44 37.33 -37.76 2.87
N PRO A 45 38.36 -37.05 3.38
CA PRO A 45 39.48 -36.61 2.56
C PRO A 45 40.26 -37.82 2.00
N PRO A 46 41.20 -37.59 1.07
CA PRO A 46 42.07 -38.65 0.56
C PRO A 46 42.74 -39.45 1.70
N PRO A 47 43.08 -40.73 1.49
CA PRO A 47 43.53 -41.65 2.54
C PRO A 47 44.64 -41.14 3.46
N ALA A 48 45.53 -40.28 2.93
CA ALA A 48 46.62 -39.66 3.69
C ALA A 48 46.16 -38.79 4.89
N TRP A 49 44.88 -38.43 4.97
CA TRP A 49 44.32 -37.54 6.00
C TRP A 49 43.21 -38.19 6.84
N ARG A 50 43.01 -39.50 6.73
CA ARG A 50 41.94 -40.24 7.43
C ARG A 50 42.41 -40.74 8.79
N TYR A 51 41.57 -40.60 9.82
CA TYR A 51 41.84 -41.24 11.11
C TYR A 51 41.36 -42.70 11.10
N PRO A 52 42.02 -43.62 11.82
CA PRO A 52 41.57 -45.00 11.95
C PRO A 52 40.15 -45.07 12.52
N GLY A 53 39.24 -45.77 11.81
CA GLY A 53 37.85 -45.97 12.23
C GLY A 53 36.82 -45.03 11.59
N GLU A 54 37.24 -44.10 10.74
CA GLU A 54 36.32 -43.23 10.01
C GLU A 54 35.62 -43.98 8.86
N LYS A 55 34.29 -43.89 8.82
CA LYS A 55 33.47 -44.49 7.75
C LYS A 55 32.93 -43.39 6.85
N GLU A 56 33.15 -43.55 5.55
CA GLU A 56 32.58 -42.69 4.52
C GLU A 56 31.05 -42.80 4.56
N GLY A 57 30.35 -41.67 4.47
CA GLY A 57 28.89 -41.63 4.53
C GLY A 57 28.29 -41.68 5.94
N ALA A 58 29.09 -41.62 7.01
CA ALA A 58 28.55 -41.42 8.35
C ALA A 58 27.88 -40.03 8.46
N MET A 59 26.64 -39.98 8.95
CA MET A 59 25.93 -38.71 9.15
C MET A 59 26.51 -37.97 10.35
N ILE A 60 26.82 -36.69 10.17
CA ILE A 60 27.30 -35.78 11.20
C ILE A 60 26.29 -34.66 11.36
N THR A 61 25.85 -34.42 12.59
CA THR A 61 24.95 -33.30 12.91
C THR A 61 25.76 -32.01 13.08
N HIS A 62 25.47 -31.04 12.23
CA HIS A 62 25.96 -29.66 12.32
C HIS A 62 24.89 -28.79 12.94
N THR A 63 25.24 -28.03 13.97
CA THR A 63 24.42 -26.92 14.47
C THR A 63 24.85 -25.65 13.75
N ILE A 64 23.92 -25.03 13.03
CA ILE A 64 24.15 -23.80 12.28
C ILE A 64 23.49 -22.66 13.02
N THR A 65 24.24 -21.59 13.24
CA THR A 65 23.75 -20.31 13.75
C THR A 65 23.97 -19.25 12.68
N ILE A 66 22.93 -18.51 12.33
CA ILE A 66 22.96 -17.47 11.31
C ILE A 66 22.57 -16.16 11.98
N ASP A 67 23.51 -15.23 12.02
CA ASP A 67 23.31 -13.87 12.48
C ASP A 67 23.20 -12.97 11.24
N PHE A 68 22.10 -12.26 11.07
CA PHE A 68 21.86 -11.43 9.89
C PHE A 68 21.34 -10.04 10.26
N TRP A 69 21.75 -9.05 9.48
CA TRP A 69 21.36 -7.65 9.64
C TRP A 69 20.52 -7.20 8.45
N ASN A 70 20.04 -5.96 8.48
CA ASN A 70 19.18 -5.39 7.44
C ASN A 70 17.75 -5.97 7.40
N VAL A 71 17.21 -6.30 8.58
CA VAL A 71 15.85 -6.80 8.75
C VAL A 71 14.79 -5.69 8.69
N GLY A 72 15.09 -4.52 8.11
CA GLY A 72 14.21 -3.33 8.05
C GLY A 72 14.11 -2.66 6.67
N LYS A 73 14.98 -3.03 5.71
CA LYS A 73 15.02 -2.41 4.37
C LYS A 73 15.37 -3.45 3.30
N ALA A 74 14.57 -3.52 2.24
CA ALA A 74 14.91 -4.29 1.04
C ALA A 74 15.96 -3.54 0.20
N GLY A 75 17.05 -4.21 -0.20
CA GLY A 75 18.08 -3.69 -1.12
C GLY A 75 18.97 -2.56 -0.56
N GLY A 76 19.82 -2.85 0.43
CA GLY A 76 20.64 -1.82 1.10
C GLY A 76 22.14 -2.16 1.20
N ASP A 77 22.96 -1.52 0.36
CA ASP A 77 24.39 -1.79 0.09
C ASP A 77 25.39 -1.73 1.28
N GLN A 78 24.98 -1.21 2.45
CA GLN A 78 25.90 -0.90 3.56
C GLN A 78 25.72 -1.77 4.83
N TYR A 79 24.68 -2.62 4.90
CA TYR A 79 24.39 -3.46 6.08
C TYR A 79 24.03 -4.91 5.75
N GLU A 80 24.37 -5.39 4.55
CA GLU A 80 24.01 -6.73 4.03
C GLU A 80 24.74 -7.89 4.73
N TYR A 81 25.53 -7.67 5.76
CA TYR A 81 26.38 -8.73 6.31
C TYR A 81 25.56 -9.85 6.97
N VAL A 82 26.05 -11.07 6.85
CA VAL A 82 25.54 -12.25 7.53
C VAL A 82 26.71 -13.03 8.09
N ALA A 83 26.67 -13.40 9.36
CA ALA A 83 27.64 -14.31 9.96
C ALA A 83 27.00 -15.69 10.12
N VAL A 84 27.53 -16.68 9.39
CA VAL A 84 27.14 -18.08 9.53
C VAL A 84 28.20 -18.78 10.38
N THR A 85 27.80 -19.27 11.55
CA THR A 85 28.66 -20.05 12.43
C THR A 85 28.19 -21.49 12.46
N THR A 86 29.09 -22.42 12.16
CA THR A 86 28.83 -23.86 12.22
C THR A 86 29.55 -24.50 13.40
N GLU A 87 28.79 -25.16 14.26
CA GLU A 87 29.28 -26.02 15.33
C GLU A 87 28.95 -27.47 14.99
N TYR A 88 29.78 -28.42 15.42
CA TYR A 88 29.54 -29.84 15.17
C TYR A 88 29.50 -30.59 16.50
N SER A 89 28.70 -31.65 16.55
CA SER A 89 28.72 -32.61 17.66
C SER A 89 29.00 -34.00 17.12
N GLY A 90 30.26 -34.45 17.19
CA GLY A 90 30.67 -35.79 16.76
C GLY A 90 32.05 -36.16 17.31
N LYS A 91 32.38 -37.46 17.34
CA LYS A 91 33.72 -37.94 17.74
C LYS A 91 34.73 -37.99 16.59
N ASN A 92 34.30 -37.72 15.35
CA ASN A 92 35.14 -37.85 14.16
C ASN A 92 35.68 -36.48 13.72
N SER A 93 36.98 -36.27 13.92
CA SER A 93 37.64 -34.96 13.77
C SER A 93 38.02 -34.58 12.33
N SER A 94 38.05 -35.50 11.36
CA SER A 94 38.46 -35.16 9.99
C SER A 94 37.37 -34.43 9.19
N CYS A 95 36.10 -34.72 9.48
CA CYS A 95 34.93 -34.09 8.86
C CYS A 95 34.44 -32.84 9.62
N SER A 96 35.07 -32.49 10.75
CA SER A 96 34.64 -31.38 11.59
C SER A 96 35.41 -30.10 11.29
N ARG A 97 34.99 -29.36 10.26
CA ARG A 97 35.40 -27.96 10.09
C ARG A 97 34.26 -27.04 10.51
N GLY A 98 34.24 -26.70 11.79
CA GLY A 98 33.49 -25.53 12.25
C GLY A 98 34.18 -24.26 11.76
N GLY A 99 33.39 -23.27 11.36
CA GLY A 99 33.91 -22.02 10.84
C GLY A 99 32.87 -20.91 10.91
N THR A 100 33.35 -19.67 10.85
CA THR A 100 32.51 -18.51 10.62
C THR A 100 32.73 -18.02 9.20
N HIS A 101 31.65 -17.91 8.44
CA HIS A 101 31.67 -17.41 7.08
C HIS A 101 30.78 -16.18 6.97
N GLY A 102 31.22 -15.20 6.18
CA GLY A 102 30.42 -14.03 5.82
C GLY A 102 29.55 -14.33 4.59
N ASP A 103 28.32 -13.84 4.57
CA ASP A 103 27.46 -13.82 3.38
C ASP A 103 26.71 -12.48 3.28
N LYS A 104 25.94 -12.31 2.20
CA LYS A 104 25.06 -11.16 1.96
C LYS A 104 23.58 -11.52 2.06
N PHE A 105 22.79 -10.68 2.72
CA PHE A 105 21.33 -10.76 2.79
C PHE A 105 20.68 -9.49 2.24
N ASP A 106 19.78 -9.64 1.28
CA ASP A 106 19.09 -8.55 0.58
C ASP A 106 17.93 -7.90 1.38
N GLY A 107 17.54 -8.52 2.50
CA GLY A 107 16.56 -7.98 3.45
C GLY A 107 15.14 -8.54 3.29
N GLY A 108 14.38 -8.51 4.39
CA GLY A 108 12.95 -8.83 4.42
C GLY A 108 12.57 -10.31 4.60
N PRO A 109 11.29 -10.62 4.77
CA PRO A 109 10.79 -11.94 5.15
C PRO A 109 10.97 -12.97 4.04
N ASN A 110 11.24 -12.56 2.81
CA ASN A 110 11.51 -13.44 1.67
C ASN A 110 12.85 -13.14 1.00
N GLY A 111 13.76 -12.49 1.73
CA GLY A 111 15.07 -12.13 1.22
C GLY A 111 15.95 -13.34 0.90
N LYS A 112 16.86 -13.18 -0.05
CA LYS A 112 17.86 -14.17 -0.47
C LYS A 112 19.19 -13.94 0.23
N PHE A 113 19.82 -15.06 0.58
CA PHE A 113 21.23 -15.11 0.96
C PHE A 113 22.04 -15.43 -0.29
N GLN A 114 23.12 -14.70 -0.53
CA GLN A 114 23.87 -14.82 -1.78
C GLN A 114 24.47 -16.23 -1.97
N ALA A 115 24.92 -16.87 -0.89
CA ALA A 115 25.67 -18.13 -0.99
C ALA A 115 24.88 -19.38 -0.58
N PHE A 116 23.91 -19.29 0.33
CA PHE A 116 23.43 -20.52 1.00
C PHE A 116 21.92 -20.70 1.14
N GLY A 117 21.07 -19.74 0.78
CA GLY A 117 19.64 -19.97 0.95
C GLY A 117 18.71 -18.77 0.73
N ARG A 118 17.48 -18.91 1.22
CA ARG A 118 16.48 -17.83 1.23
C ARG A 118 15.66 -17.86 2.51
N MET A 119 15.25 -16.69 2.98
CA MET A 119 14.24 -16.53 4.01
C MET A 119 12.87 -16.91 3.45
N VAL A 120 12.03 -17.55 4.27
CA VAL A 120 10.64 -17.89 3.91
C VAL A 120 9.70 -17.33 4.96
N ASN A 121 8.92 -16.33 4.56
CA ASN A 121 7.94 -15.63 5.39
C ASN A 121 8.46 -15.12 6.74
N GLY A 122 9.77 -14.83 6.83
CA GLY A 122 10.44 -14.40 8.06
C GLY A 122 10.51 -15.46 9.17
N LYS A 123 10.10 -16.70 8.87
CA LYS A 123 9.94 -17.78 9.87
C LYS A 123 11.11 -18.75 9.88
N TYR A 124 11.64 -19.08 8.71
CA TYR A 124 12.77 -20.00 8.58
C TYR A 124 13.61 -19.67 7.35
N ILE A 125 14.86 -20.11 7.37
CA ILE A 125 15.79 -20.03 6.24
C ILE A 125 15.84 -21.40 5.58
N GLU A 126 15.48 -21.45 4.31
CA GLU A 126 15.64 -22.62 3.46
C GLU A 126 17.09 -22.66 2.97
N VAL A 127 17.84 -23.66 3.41
CA VAL A 127 19.25 -23.87 3.06
C VAL A 127 19.37 -25.13 2.21
N THR A 128 19.98 -25.01 1.04
CA THR A 128 20.23 -26.15 0.14
C THR A 128 21.69 -26.56 0.22
N TRP A 129 21.94 -27.81 0.56
CA TRP A 129 23.30 -28.35 0.70
C TRP A 129 23.37 -29.80 0.22
N ASN A 130 24.34 -30.12 -0.64
CA ASN A 130 24.56 -31.45 -1.21
C ASN A 130 23.29 -32.16 -1.74
N GLY A 131 22.40 -31.41 -2.40
CA GLY A 131 21.18 -31.95 -3.00
C GLY A 131 19.99 -32.13 -2.04
N GLY A 132 20.15 -31.81 -0.75
CA GLY A 132 19.07 -31.75 0.24
C GLY A 132 18.73 -30.31 0.64
N THR A 133 17.48 -30.10 1.04
CA THR A 133 17.00 -28.81 1.56
C THR A 133 16.65 -28.97 3.03
N SER A 134 17.09 -28.01 3.86
CA SER A 134 16.83 -27.98 5.30
C SER A 134 16.28 -26.61 5.71
N ASN A 135 15.35 -26.62 6.66
CA ASN A 135 14.70 -25.41 7.17
C ASN A 135 15.28 -25.05 8.54
N ILE A 136 15.95 -23.90 8.62
CA ILE A 136 16.53 -23.39 9.86
C ILE A 136 15.58 -22.35 10.46
N PRO A 137 14.97 -22.57 11.62
CA PRO A 137 14.01 -21.62 12.18
C PRO A 137 14.70 -20.32 12.61
N VAL A 138 14.02 -19.21 12.36
CA VAL A 138 14.36 -17.88 12.88
C VAL A 138 13.90 -17.83 14.34
N LEU A 139 14.79 -17.42 15.24
CA LEU A 139 14.52 -17.38 16.68
C LEU A 139 13.62 -16.21 17.08
N THR A 140 13.64 -15.13 16.31
CA THR A 140 12.85 -13.92 16.54
C THR A 140 12.14 -13.50 15.25
N PRO A 141 11.14 -14.26 14.76
CA PRO A 141 10.45 -13.94 13.50
C PRO A 141 9.65 -12.64 13.57
N GLU A 142 9.27 -12.22 14.78
CA GLU A 142 8.55 -10.97 15.06
C GLU A 142 9.30 -9.71 14.59
N VAL A 143 10.63 -9.77 14.46
CA VAL A 143 11.43 -8.66 13.93
C VAL A 143 10.97 -8.24 12.54
N PHE A 144 10.49 -9.19 11.72
CA PHE A 144 9.93 -8.90 10.41
C PHE A 144 8.55 -8.25 10.51
N SER A 145 7.74 -8.58 11.53
CA SER A 145 6.39 -8.01 11.69
C SER A 145 6.37 -6.52 12.04
N LYS A 146 7.48 -5.98 12.53
CA LYS A 146 7.61 -4.54 12.82
C LYS A 146 7.65 -3.66 11.58
N TYR A 147 7.96 -4.24 10.43
CA TYR A 147 8.10 -3.52 9.18
C TYR A 147 7.10 -4.07 8.16
N ASN A 148 6.61 -3.18 7.31
CA ASN A 148 5.68 -3.54 6.26
C ASN A 148 6.45 -4.07 5.03
N TRP A 149 6.49 -5.39 4.86
CA TRP A 149 7.32 -6.08 3.86
C TRP A 149 6.61 -6.56 2.61
N GLY A 150 5.29 -6.65 2.65
CA GLY A 150 4.43 -6.87 1.48
C GLY A 150 3.95 -5.51 0.98
N GLY A 151 3.79 -5.25 -0.31
CA GLY A 151 2.99 -6.14 -1.16
C GLY A 151 1.63 -6.25 -0.48
N PHE A 152 0.73 -5.32 -0.79
CA PHE A 152 -0.53 -5.03 -0.11
C PHE A 152 -1.15 -6.30 0.49
N GLU A 153 -0.99 -6.50 1.80
CA GLU A 153 -2.02 -7.25 2.52
C GLU A 153 -3.23 -6.32 2.51
N PRO A 154 -4.35 -6.71 1.87
CA PRO A 154 -5.58 -6.00 2.14
C PRO A 154 -5.77 -6.11 3.65
N GLU A 155 -5.68 -4.98 4.34
CA GLU A 155 -6.15 -4.93 5.72
C GLU A 155 -7.55 -5.55 5.67
N LYS A 156 -7.85 -6.47 6.58
CA LYS A 156 -9.23 -6.96 6.71
C LYS A 156 -10.09 -5.71 6.75
N ILE A 157 -10.97 -5.56 5.75
CA ILE A 157 -12.05 -4.60 5.78
C ILE A 157 -12.65 -4.77 7.17
N PRO A 158 -12.73 -3.71 7.99
CA PRO A 158 -13.42 -3.84 9.25
C PRO A 158 -14.80 -4.40 8.93
N THR A 159 -15.03 -5.67 9.30
CA THR A 159 -16.38 -6.20 9.36
C THR A 159 -17.06 -5.33 10.40
N ILE A 160 -18.19 -4.72 10.04
CA ILE A 160 -18.88 -3.80 10.93
C ILE A 160 -19.46 -4.63 12.08
N GLU A 161 -18.64 -4.90 13.08
CA GLU A 161 -19.07 -5.44 14.36
C GLU A 161 -19.42 -4.21 15.22
N GLY A 162 -20.72 -4.03 15.47
CA GLY A 162 -21.31 -2.85 16.08
C GLY A 162 -20.49 -2.28 17.24
N GLY A 163 -19.96 -1.07 17.04
CA GLY A 163 -19.15 -0.37 18.03
C GLY A 163 -18.74 1.01 17.52
N GLU A 164 -18.94 2.02 18.36
CA GLU A 164 -18.82 3.46 18.07
C GLU A 164 -17.55 3.86 17.30
N TYR A 165 -17.74 4.69 16.26
CA TYR A 165 -16.65 5.32 15.51
C TYR A 165 -15.89 6.33 16.39
N GLN A 166 -14.75 5.94 16.93
CA GLN A 166 -13.75 6.87 17.46
C GLN A 166 -12.65 7.01 16.40
N VAL A 167 -12.80 7.95 15.47
CA VAL A 167 -11.77 8.28 14.48
C VAL A 167 -11.05 9.54 14.94
N GLU A 168 -9.75 9.45 15.20
CA GLU A 168 -8.89 10.64 15.33
C GLU A 168 -9.04 11.49 14.06
N THR A 169 -9.49 12.73 14.23
CA THR A 169 -9.88 13.69 13.19
C THR A 169 -8.76 13.97 12.17
N PHE A 170 -8.61 13.12 11.16
CA PHE A 170 -7.85 13.41 9.94
C PHE A 170 -8.77 14.03 8.89
N GLY A 171 -9.35 15.20 9.17
CA GLY A 171 -10.27 15.87 8.23
C GLY A 171 -11.48 15.01 7.81
N SER A 172 -12.30 15.55 6.91
CA SER A 172 -13.48 14.87 6.36
C SER A 172 -13.40 14.77 4.85
N THR A 173 -13.86 13.67 4.26
CA THR A 173 -14.08 13.58 2.81
C THR A 173 -15.25 14.50 2.45
N ARG A 174 -15.11 15.28 1.37
CA ARG A 174 -16.14 16.25 0.97
C ARG A 174 -16.48 16.14 -0.51
N PHE A 175 -17.71 16.51 -0.84
CA PHE A 175 -18.11 16.75 -2.22
C PHE A 175 -17.47 18.05 -2.72
N ASN A 176 -16.54 17.93 -3.66
CA ASN A 176 -15.87 19.07 -4.29
C ASN A 176 -16.55 19.49 -5.61
N GLY A 177 -17.16 18.53 -6.31
CA GLY A 177 -17.88 18.77 -7.55
C GLY A 177 -19.04 17.80 -7.71
N LEU A 178 -20.17 18.30 -8.23
CA LEU A 178 -21.35 17.50 -8.51
C LEU A 178 -21.97 17.95 -9.83
N TYR A 179 -22.50 17.01 -10.60
CA TYR A 179 -23.46 17.29 -11.67
C TYR A 179 -24.43 16.10 -11.84
N GLY A 180 -25.64 16.37 -12.31
CA GLY A 180 -26.69 15.35 -12.41
C GLY A 180 -27.24 14.93 -11.05
N GLN A 181 -27.64 13.66 -10.94
CA GLN A 181 -28.20 13.06 -9.73
C GLN A 181 -27.14 12.19 -9.04
N VAL A 182 -26.72 12.68 -7.87
CA VAL A 182 -25.81 11.98 -6.96
C VAL A 182 -26.53 11.83 -5.65
N GLU A 183 -26.59 10.60 -5.16
CA GLU A 183 -27.26 10.23 -3.93
C GLU A 183 -26.26 9.63 -2.96
N PHE A 184 -26.53 9.77 -1.67
CA PHE A 184 -25.74 9.18 -0.62
C PHE A 184 -26.62 8.62 0.49
N ILE A 185 -26.09 7.64 1.19
CA ILE A 185 -26.67 7.13 2.42
C ILE A 185 -25.57 6.94 3.45
N ILE A 186 -25.83 7.40 4.68
CA ILE A 186 -24.95 7.24 5.82
C ILE A 186 -25.40 5.97 6.56
N PRO A 187 -24.46 5.10 6.97
CA PRO A 187 -24.81 3.89 7.70
C PRO A 187 -25.41 4.23 9.07
N ASN A 188 -26.30 3.36 9.54
CA ASN A 188 -26.78 3.36 10.90
C ASN A 188 -25.65 3.04 11.89
N PRO A 189 -25.81 3.33 13.20
CA PRO A 189 -24.80 3.01 14.21
C PRO A 189 -24.41 1.52 14.28
N ASP A 190 -25.27 0.62 13.80
CA ASP A 190 -25.03 -0.81 13.72
C ASP A 190 -24.34 -1.25 12.41
N GLY A 191 -24.03 -0.32 11.50
CA GLY A 191 -23.43 -0.59 10.20
C GLY A 191 -24.39 -0.92 9.07
N THR A 192 -25.69 -0.99 9.35
CA THR A 192 -26.70 -1.27 8.32
C THR A 192 -27.08 -0.03 7.52
N TYR A 193 -27.70 -0.23 6.36
CA TYR A 193 -28.24 0.85 5.55
C TYR A 193 -29.76 0.73 5.49
N ASP A 194 -30.43 1.87 5.59
CA ASP A 194 -31.85 1.97 5.28
C ASP A 194 -32.02 2.27 3.78
N GLU A 195 -32.22 1.24 2.96
CA GLU A 195 -32.26 1.34 1.50
C GLU A 195 -33.35 2.29 0.95
N GLU A 196 -34.27 2.78 1.78
CA GLU A 196 -35.26 3.80 1.40
C GLU A 196 -34.81 5.25 1.68
N SER A 197 -33.71 5.42 2.43
CA SER A 197 -33.21 6.70 2.95
C SER A 197 -32.05 7.30 2.12
N TRP A 198 -32.12 7.20 0.80
CA TRP A 198 -31.18 7.86 -0.09
C TRP A 198 -31.40 9.37 -0.13
N ASN A 199 -30.33 10.13 0.07
CA ASN A 199 -30.35 11.60 0.13
C ASN A 199 -29.58 12.21 -1.04
N LEU A 200 -30.05 13.35 -1.55
CA LEU A 200 -29.33 14.08 -2.61
C LEU A 200 -28.06 14.75 -2.07
N ALA A 201 -26.95 14.51 -2.75
CA ALA A 201 -25.65 15.08 -2.41
C ALA A 201 -25.62 16.61 -2.60
N LYS A 202 -24.85 17.28 -1.74
CA LYS A 202 -24.63 18.73 -1.77
C LYS A 202 -23.14 19.03 -1.67
N ILE A 203 -22.68 20.02 -2.43
CA ILE A 203 -21.29 20.49 -2.38
C ILE A 203 -20.93 20.92 -0.94
N ASP A 204 -19.68 20.71 -0.55
CA ASP A 204 -19.11 21.04 0.76
C ASP A 204 -19.69 20.26 1.95
N MET A 205 -20.56 19.27 1.71
CA MET A 205 -20.99 18.36 2.76
C MET A 205 -19.86 17.38 3.12
N GLU A 206 -19.68 17.19 4.41
CA GLU A 206 -18.75 16.21 4.99
C GLU A 206 -19.37 14.82 5.01
N LEU A 207 -18.60 13.83 4.59
CA LEU A 207 -19.01 12.44 4.51
C LEU A 207 -18.29 11.61 5.56
N PRO A 208 -19.02 10.96 6.49
CA PRO A 208 -18.41 10.03 7.43
C PRO A 208 -17.96 8.73 6.73
N PRO A 209 -17.04 7.98 7.35
CA PRO A 209 -16.77 6.60 6.95
C PRO A 209 -18.04 5.73 6.93
N GLY A 210 -18.03 4.71 6.09
CA GLY A 210 -19.17 3.88 5.73
C GLY A 210 -20.19 4.55 4.81
N THR A 211 -20.07 5.82 4.45
CA THR A 211 -21.03 6.44 3.51
C THR A 211 -21.00 5.71 2.16
N ARG A 212 -22.17 5.30 1.68
CA ARG A 212 -22.37 4.75 0.34
C ARG A 212 -22.86 5.85 -0.59
N LEU A 213 -22.24 5.93 -1.77
CA LEU A 213 -22.49 6.96 -2.76
C LEU A 213 -22.94 6.31 -4.06
N LYS A 214 -23.97 6.85 -4.67
CA LYS A 214 -24.55 6.37 -5.92
C LYS A 214 -24.63 7.51 -6.92
N VAL A 215 -24.05 7.28 -8.09
CA VAL A 215 -24.06 8.21 -9.22
C VAL A 215 -24.95 7.64 -10.32
N SER A 216 -25.98 8.40 -10.70
CA SER A 216 -26.93 7.98 -11.72
C SER A 216 -26.35 8.11 -13.15
N GLU A 217 -27.14 7.72 -14.14
CA GLU A 217 -26.82 7.98 -15.55
C GLU A 217 -26.61 9.50 -15.78
N LYS A 218 -25.72 9.85 -16.72
CA LYS A 218 -25.42 11.26 -17.09
C LYS A 218 -25.10 12.16 -15.90
N SER A 219 -24.56 11.58 -14.83
CA SER A 219 -24.22 12.26 -13.57
C SER A 219 -22.75 12.05 -13.27
N GLY A 220 -22.24 12.79 -12.29
CA GLY A 220 -20.85 12.65 -11.88
C GLY A 220 -20.56 13.37 -10.59
N LEU A 221 -19.50 12.92 -9.95
CA LEU A 221 -19.13 13.27 -8.58
C LEU A 221 -17.62 13.47 -8.52
N GLN A 222 -17.17 14.53 -7.85
CA GLN A 222 -15.77 14.72 -7.48
C GLN A 222 -15.65 14.81 -5.96
N LEU A 223 -14.89 13.90 -5.38
CA LEU A 223 -14.54 13.87 -3.97
C LEU A 223 -13.18 14.49 -3.74
N ALA A 224 -13.05 15.25 -2.65
CA ALA A 224 -11.78 15.69 -2.11
C ALA A 224 -11.53 14.97 -0.77
N LEU A 225 -10.40 14.26 -0.71
CA LEU A 225 -9.95 13.61 0.52
C LEU A 225 -8.99 14.53 1.29
N PRO A 226 -8.85 14.34 2.62
CA PRO A 226 -7.98 15.16 3.47
C PRO A 226 -6.50 15.20 3.04
N ASN A 227 -6.02 14.18 2.33
CA ASN A 227 -4.65 14.06 1.83
C ASN A 227 -4.41 14.75 0.48
N GLN A 228 -5.29 15.67 0.05
CA GLN A 228 -5.25 16.33 -1.27
C GLN A 228 -5.46 15.37 -2.44
N THR A 229 -5.92 14.14 -2.19
CA THR A 229 -6.36 13.23 -3.26
C THR A 229 -7.72 13.69 -3.78
N THR A 230 -7.84 13.75 -5.10
CA THR A 230 -9.12 13.97 -5.76
C THR A 230 -9.57 12.69 -6.45
N ILE A 231 -10.86 12.37 -6.33
CA ILE A 231 -11.46 11.19 -6.95
C ILE A 231 -12.65 11.66 -7.77
N ASN A 232 -12.56 11.49 -9.08
CA ASN A 232 -13.66 11.69 -10.01
C ASN A 232 -14.37 10.36 -10.17
N VAL A 233 -15.67 10.35 -9.94
CA VAL A 233 -16.54 9.18 -9.99
C VAL A 233 -17.50 9.35 -11.15
N GLY A 234 -17.43 8.45 -12.11
CA GLY A 234 -18.18 8.47 -13.36
C GLY A 234 -19.67 8.22 -13.19
N PRO A 235 -20.44 8.24 -14.29
CA PRO A 235 -21.85 7.86 -14.28
C PRO A 235 -22.00 6.39 -13.89
N GLU A 236 -23.21 6.00 -13.48
CA GLU A 236 -23.54 4.59 -13.19
C GLU A 236 -22.50 3.94 -12.27
N THR A 237 -22.16 4.64 -11.18
CA THR A 237 -21.09 4.20 -10.29
C THR A 237 -21.57 4.20 -8.85
N GLU A 238 -21.16 3.19 -8.09
CA GLU A 238 -21.43 3.09 -6.67
C GLU A 238 -20.18 2.75 -5.88
N ILE A 239 -19.94 3.53 -4.83
CA ILE A 239 -18.77 3.41 -3.99
C ILE A 239 -19.14 3.46 -2.51
N VAL A 240 -18.32 2.83 -1.67
CA VAL A 240 -18.40 2.92 -0.21
C VAL A 240 -17.11 3.51 0.34
N LEU A 241 -17.24 4.55 1.17
CA LEU A 241 -16.12 5.21 1.83
C LEU A 241 -15.72 4.46 3.11
N VAL A 242 -14.89 3.43 3.07
CA VAL A 242 -14.61 2.61 4.28
C VAL A 242 -13.79 3.38 5.32
N SER A 243 -12.82 4.20 4.90
CA SER A 243 -11.98 4.98 5.82
C SER A 243 -11.49 6.30 5.22
N VAL A 244 -11.35 7.31 6.08
CA VAL A 244 -10.76 8.63 5.76
C VAL A 244 -9.27 8.72 6.12
N ASP A 245 -8.71 7.74 6.86
CA ASP A 245 -7.28 7.75 7.18
C ASP A 245 -6.48 7.39 5.91
N PRO A 246 -5.63 8.28 5.38
CA PRO A 246 -4.83 8.01 4.18
C PRO A 246 -3.79 6.89 4.33
N ARG A 247 -3.57 6.39 5.55
CA ARG A 247 -2.77 5.18 5.84
C ARG A 247 -3.59 3.90 5.77
N LYS A 248 -4.92 4.01 5.94
CA LYS A 248 -5.90 2.91 5.93
C LYS A 248 -6.98 3.12 4.88
N GLY A 249 -6.70 3.95 3.87
CA GLY A 249 -7.71 4.51 2.99
C GLY A 249 -8.22 3.44 2.04
N VAL A 250 -9.15 2.62 2.53
CA VAL A 250 -9.87 1.59 1.81
C VAL A 250 -11.14 2.26 1.27
N MET A 251 -11.25 2.40 -0.03
CA MET A 251 -12.53 2.69 -0.70
C MET A 251 -12.98 1.40 -1.37
N GLN A 252 -14.29 1.15 -1.40
CA GLN A 252 -14.84 0.06 -2.21
C GLN A 252 -15.51 0.63 -3.45
N LEU A 253 -15.13 0.12 -4.62
CA LEU A 253 -15.82 0.34 -5.87
C LEU A 253 -16.67 -0.90 -6.15
N LEU A 254 -17.99 -0.74 -6.06
CA LEU A 254 -18.94 -1.86 -6.18
C LEU A 254 -19.32 -2.11 -7.64
N TYR A 255 -19.52 -1.02 -8.40
CA TYR A 255 -19.71 -1.03 -9.86
C TYR A 255 -19.43 0.37 -10.43
N GLY A 256 -19.15 0.46 -11.72
CA GLY A 256 -18.93 1.70 -12.46
C GLY A 256 -17.46 2.06 -12.64
N GLU A 257 -17.15 3.36 -12.76
CA GLU A 257 -15.80 3.83 -13.05
C GLU A 257 -15.39 5.02 -12.17
N LEU A 258 -14.10 5.09 -11.85
CA LEU A 258 -13.52 6.26 -11.18
C LEU A 258 -12.11 6.53 -11.68
N LYS A 259 -11.72 7.80 -11.65
CA LYS A 259 -10.34 8.27 -11.80
C LYS A 259 -9.89 8.91 -10.52
N ALA A 260 -8.78 8.43 -9.98
CA ALA A 260 -8.16 9.01 -8.80
C ALA A 260 -6.82 9.67 -9.16
N ASN A 261 -6.60 10.86 -8.61
CA ASN A 261 -5.33 11.55 -8.63
C ASN A 261 -4.80 11.63 -7.19
N VAL A 262 -3.79 10.81 -6.89
CA VAL A 262 -3.21 10.70 -5.55
C VAL A 262 -1.90 11.48 -5.52
N THR A 263 -1.99 12.78 -5.20
CA THR A 263 -0.85 13.71 -5.30
C THR A 263 0.14 13.61 -4.14
N LYS A 264 -0.33 13.41 -2.90
CA LYS A 264 0.52 13.52 -1.71
C LYS A 264 0.28 12.37 -0.75
N MET A 265 1.27 11.49 -0.66
CA MET A 265 1.38 10.55 0.45
C MET A 265 2.51 10.97 1.37
N MET A 266 2.25 10.93 2.68
CA MET A 266 3.31 10.98 3.68
C MET A 266 4.24 9.77 3.47
N LYS A 267 5.47 9.82 4.02
CA LYS A 267 6.53 8.80 3.81
C LYS A 267 6.05 7.34 3.89
N ASP A 268 5.00 7.07 4.68
CA ASP A 268 4.46 5.75 4.98
C ASP A 268 2.99 5.54 4.55
N GLY A 269 2.41 6.47 3.77
CA GLY A 269 1.02 6.36 3.31
C GLY A 269 0.87 5.47 2.07
N SER A 270 -0.16 4.63 2.06
CA SER A 270 -0.61 3.87 0.89
C SER A 270 -2.14 3.89 0.84
N MET A 271 -2.71 4.11 -0.34
CA MET A 271 -4.16 4.04 -0.53
C MET A 271 -4.53 2.66 -1.10
N GLN A 272 -5.69 2.13 -0.72
CA GLN A 272 -6.24 0.89 -1.25
C GLN A 272 -7.63 1.14 -1.83
N VAL A 273 -7.88 0.66 -3.03
CA VAL A 273 -9.24 0.58 -3.56
C VAL A 273 -9.58 -0.88 -3.77
N GLU A 274 -10.60 -1.32 -3.06
CA GLU A 274 -11.14 -2.65 -3.18
C GLU A 274 -12.22 -2.67 -4.26
N MET A 275 -12.16 -3.70 -5.10
CA MET A 275 -13.08 -3.97 -6.20
C MET A 275 -13.65 -5.39 -6.03
N SER A 276 -14.53 -5.84 -6.93
CA SER A 276 -15.16 -7.17 -6.78
C SER A 276 -14.13 -8.30 -6.87
N GLN A 277 -13.21 -8.24 -7.84
CA GLN A 277 -12.23 -9.30 -8.15
C GLN A 277 -10.80 -8.99 -7.67
N ALA A 278 -10.51 -7.74 -7.32
CA ALA A 278 -9.14 -7.32 -6.99
C ALA A 278 -9.06 -6.20 -5.95
N VAL A 279 -7.84 -5.97 -5.46
CA VAL A 279 -7.47 -4.84 -4.61
C VAL A 279 -6.35 -4.07 -5.28
N ALA A 280 -6.58 -2.78 -5.55
CA ALA A 280 -5.61 -1.88 -6.12
C ALA A 280 -4.85 -1.15 -5.01
N GLY A 281 -3.55 -1.41 -4.93
CA GLY A 281 -2.62 -0.79 -4.02
C GLY A 281 -1.87 0.38 -4.66
N ILE A 282 -2.06 1.57 -4.11
CA ILE A 282 -1.78 2.83 -4.79
C ILE A 282 -0.70 3.61 -4.04
N LYS A 283 0.35 4.01 -4.79
CA LYS A 283 1.43 4.86 -4.29
C LYS A 283 1.81 6.02 -5.23
N GLY A 284 1.04 7.11 -5.18
CA GLY A 284 1.43 8.41 -5.72
C GLY A 284 1.25 8.44 -7.23
N THR A 285 0.01 8.21 -7.67
CA THR A 285 -0.32 7.86 -9.05
C THR A 285 -1.61 8.51 -9.51
N ILE A 286 -1.77 8.56 -10.84
CA ILE A 286 -3.04 8.84 -11.50
C ILE A 286 -3.48 7.56 -12.19
N PHE A 287 -4.67 7.08 -11.87
CA PHE A 287 -5.17 5.81 -12.41
C PHE A 287 -6.70 5.84 -12.53
N VAL A 288 -7.20 4.91 -13.32
CA VAL A 288 -8.63 4.67 -13.55
C VAL A 288 -8.94 3.24 -13.11
N LEU A 289 -10.07 3.09 -12.42
CA LEU A 289 -10.64 1.80 -12.08
C LEU A 289 -12.01 1.68 -12.73
N GLU A 290 -12.31 0.51 -13.26
CA GLU A 290 -13.62 0.16 -13.82
C GLU A 290 -14.05 -1.18 -13.21
N GLU A 291 -15.32 -1.26 -12.82
CA GLU A 291 -15.90 -2.43 -12.16
C GLU A 291 -17.27 -2.74 -12.77
N THR A 292 -17.47 -4.00 -13.15
CA THR A 292 -18.74 -4.47 -13.74
C THR A 292 -19.51 -5.43 -12.84
N GLY A 293 -18.93 -5.80 -11.69
CA GLY A 293 -19.35 -6.89 -10.81
C GLY A 293 -18.58 -8.19 -11.08
N ASP A 294 -18.31 -8.47 -12.35
CA ASP A 294 -17.61 -9.69 -12.79
C ASP A 294 -16.13 -9.45 -13.11
N THR A 295 -15.77 -8.19 -13.43
CA THR A 295 -14.41 -7.82 -13.82
C THR A 295 -13.99 -6.51 -13.17
N SER A 296 -12.78 -6.50 -12.61
CA SER A 296 -12.12 -5.32 -12.08
C SER A 296 -10.97 -4.92 -13.01
N THR A 297 -11.07 -3.76 -13.65
CA THR A 297 -10.06 -3.24 -14.58
C THR A 297 -9.30 -2.08 -13.95
N LEU A 298 -7.97 -2.12 -14.02
CA LEU A 298 -7.08 -1.03 -13.64
C LEU A 298 -6.38 -0.50 -14.88
N LYS A 299 -6.41 0.83 -15.09
CA LYS A 299 -5.62 1.53 -16.10
C LYS A 299 -4.74 2.58 -15.44
N VAL A 300 -3.45 2.61 -15.73
CA VAL A 300 -2.52 3.56 -15.08
C VAL A 300 -2.14 4.69 -16.04
N ILE A 301 -2.46 5.92 -15.63
CA ILE A 301 -2.18 7.16 -16.37
C ILE A 301 -0.81 7.74 -15.97
N GLU A 302 -0.47 7.67 -14.68
CA GLU A 302 0.81 8.16 -14.15
C GLU A 302 1.28 7.30 -12.97
N GLY A 303 2.57 6.97 -12.95
CA GLY A 303 3.21 6.16 -11.90
C GLY A 303 3.01 4.65 -12.05
N THR A 304 2.93 3.94 -10.92
CA THR A 304 2.79 2.47 -10.88
C THR A 304 1.81 2.07 -9.79
N VAL A 305 0.88 1.17 -10.12
CA VAL A 305 -0.13 0.65 -9.19
C VAL A 305 0.02 -0.86 -9.09
N ALA A 306 -0.06 -1.41 -7.87
CA ALA A 306 -0.11 -2.86 -7.67
C ALA A 306 -1.57 -3.32 -7.73
N LEU A 307 -1.87 -4.35 -8.51
CA LEU A 307 -3.18 -4.98 -8.53
C LEU A 307 -3.05 -6.40 -7.99
N LYS A 308 -3.81 -6.71 -6.95
CA LYS A 308 -3.84 -8.03 -6.34
C LYS A 308 -5.18 -8.69 -6.60
N SER A 309 -5.19 -9.85 -7.26
CA SER A 309 -6.41 -10.64 -7.42
C SER A 309 -6.85 -11.22 -6.08
N LYS A 310 -8.14 -11.11 -5.77
CA LYS A 310 -8.75 -11.74 -4.60
C LYS A 310 -8.84 -13.26 -4.74
N THR A 311 -9.06 -13.75 -5.96
CA THR A 311 -9.23 -15.18 -6.24
C THR A 311 -7.90 -15.92 -6.18
N SER A 312 -6.87 -15.44 -6.88
CA SER A 312 -5.58 -16.15 -6.96
C SER A 312 -4.56 -15.68 -5.91
N GLY A 313 -4.79 -14.52 -5.28
CA GLY A 313 -3.82 -13.87 -4.38
C GLY A 313 -2.59 -13.31 -5.10
N GLN A 314 -2.48 -13.49 -6.42
CA GLN A 314 -1.38 -12.96 -7.21
C GLN A 314 -1.43 -11.44 -7.25
N GLU A 315 -0.26 -10.82 -7.18
CA GLU A 315 -0.08 -9.36 -7.27
C GLU A 315 0.78 -9.04 -8.49
N GLU A 316 0.35 -8.08 -9.28
CA GLU A 316 1.11 -7.58 -10.41
C GLU A 316 1.16 -6.05 -10.44
N LYS A 317 2.33 -5.50 -10.75
CA LYS A 317 2.52 -4.05 -10.91
C LYS A 317 2.16 -3.62 -12.32
N VAL A 318 1.27 -2.65 -12.42
CA VAL A 318 0.80 -2.03 -13.67
C VAL A 318 1.43 -0.65 -13.78
N ASN A 319 2.06 -0.37 -14.92
CA ASN A 319 2.79 0.87 -15.19
C ASN A 319 1.99 1.78 -16.12
N VAL A 320 2.49 3.00 -16.30
CA VAL A 320 1.89 4.01 -17.20
C VAL A 320 1.59 3.43 -18.59
N GLY A 321 0.36 3.65 -19.07
CA GLY A 321 -0.12 3.19 -20.37
C GLY A 321 -0.49 1.71 -20.40
N GLU A 322 -0.33 0.99 -19.29
CA GLU A 322 -0.77 -0.39 -19.14
C GLU A 322 -2.13 -0.47 -18.45
N ALA A 323 -2.89 -1.48 -18.85
CA ALA A 323 -4.14 -1.88 -18.22
C ALA A 323 -4.05 -3.35 -17.82
N LEU A 324 -4.68 -3.69 -16.71
CA LEU A 324 -4.77 -5.06 -16.21
C LEU A 324 -6.19 -5.33 -15.73
N VAL A 325 -6.73 -6.47 -16.16
CA VAL A 325 -8.07 -6.93 -15.79
C VAL A 325 -7.92 -8.08 -14.82
N ALA A 326 -8.73 -8.07 -13.76
CA ALA A 326 -8.93 -9.20 -12.87
C ALA A 326 -10.36 -9.73 -13.01
N ASP A 327 -10.51 -11.04 -13.08
CA ASP A 327 -11.79 -11.74 -13.17
C ASP A 327 -11.83 -12.93 -12.18
N GLN A 328 -12.90 -13.73 -12.28
CA GLN A 328 -13.05 -14.97 -11.50
C GLN A 328 -11.93 -16.00 -11.70
N ASN A 329 -11.08 -15.86 -12.72
CA ASN A 329 -9.94 -16.74 -12.99
C ASN A 329 -8.62 -16.19 -12.45
N GLY A 330 -8.58 -14.94 -12.00
CA GLY A 330 -7.39 -14.29 -11.46
C GLY A 330 -7.00 -13.04 -12.24
N LEU A 331 -5.69 -12.79 -12.35
CA LEU A 331 -5.16 -11.68 -13.15
C LEU A 331 -5.04 -12.11 -14.62
N GLY A 332 -5.55 -11.27 -15.52
CA GLY A 332 -5.38 -11.41 -16.96
C GLY A 332 -3.99 -11.00 -17.45
N GLN A 333 -3.85 -10.84 -18.76
CA GLN A 333 -2.63 -10.28 -19.35
C GLN A 333 -2.70 -8.75 -19.36
N LYS A 334 -1.54 -8.12 -19.14
CA LYS A 334 -1.41 -6.68 -19.36
C LYS A 334 -1.68 -6.32 -20.81
N THR A 335 -2.49 -5.30 -20.99
CA THR A 335 -2.77 -4.67 -22.28
C THR A 335 -2.32 -3.23 -22.24
N THR A 336 -2.21 -2.58 -23.39
CA THR A 336 -1.89 -1.15 -23.49
C THR A 336 -3.11 -0.35 -23.89
N PHE A 337 -3.23 0.89 -23.41
CA PHE A 337 -4.30 1.80 -23.79
C PHE A 337 -3.77 3.20 -24.16
N ASP A 338 -4.59 4.00 -24.85
CA ASP A 338 -4.23 5.37 -25.20
C ASP A 338 -4.49 6.32 -24.03
N VAL A 339 -3.40 6.65 -23.33
CA VAL A 339 -3.40 7.57 -22.18
C VAL A 339 -3.93 8.96 -22.53
N ASN A 340 -3.71 9.44 -23.76
CA ASN A 340 -4.17 10.76 -24.19
C ASN A 340 -5.68 10.77 -24.42
N ALA A 341 -6.21 9.72 -25.05
CA ALA A 341 -7.65 9.56 -25.24
C ALA A 341 -8.37 9.44 -23.89
N GLU A 342 -7.83 8.63 -22.98
CA GLU A 342 -8.36 8.47 -21.62
C GLU A 342 -8.34 9.81 -20.86
N ASN A 343 -7.23 10.55 -20.91
CA ASN A 343 -7.16 11.88 -20.29
C ASN A 343 -8.13 12.90 -20.91
N ALA A 344 -8.35 12.84 -22.21
CA ALA A 344 -9.31 13.71 -22.89
C ALA A 344 -10.75 13.42 -22.46
N TYR A 345 -11.11 12.14 -22.29
CA TYR A 345 -12.39 11.72 -21.73
C TYR A 345 -12.60 12.33 -20.34
N TRP A 346 -11.66 12.09 -19.43
CA TRP A 346 -11.76 12.59 -18.06
C TRP A 346 -11.73 14.12 -17.96
N LYS A 347 -10.98 14.81 -18.82
CA LYS A 347 -11.00 16.28 -18.88
C LYS A 347 -12.35 16.82 -19.32
N ASN A 348 -12.99 16.18 -20.30
CA ASN A 348 -14.34 16.56 -20.74
C ASN A 348 -15.38 16.29 -19.65
N PHE A 349 -15.25 15.15 -18.97
CA PHE A 349 -16.07 14.78 -17.82
C PHE A 349 -15.93 15.81 -16.68
N GLU A 350 -14.70 16.17 -16.31
CA GLU A 350 -14.41 17.19 -15.30
C GLU A 350 -15.00 18.56 -15.65
N GLY A 351 -15.04 18.90 -16.94
CA GLY A 351 -15.67 20.12 -17.44
C GLY A 351 -17.19 20.21 -17.22
N ASN A 352 -17.84 19.14 -16.76
CA ASN A 352 -19.26 19.17 -16.38
C ASN A 352 -19.47 19.62 -14.92
N PHE A 353 -18.45 19.50 -14.06
CA PHE A 353 -18.52 20.01 -12.70
C PHE A 353 -18.66 21.54 -12.71
N GLY A 354 -19.59 22.06 -11.89
CA GLY A 354 -19.82 23.50 -11.79
C GLY A 354 -20.69 24.11 -12.90
N LYS A 355 -21.17 23.31 -13.88
CA LYS A 355 -22.30 23.71 -14.75
C LYS A 355 -23.62 23.64 -13.97
N ILE A 356 -23.73 24.42 -12.89
CA ILE A 356 -25.03 24.78 -12.33
C ILE A 356 -25.78 25.48 -13.46
N SER A 357 -26.99 25.01 -13.78
CA SER A 357 -27.98 25.68 -14.63
C SER A 357 -27.79 27.20 -14.59
N THR A 358 -27.18 27.75 -15.64
CA THR A 358 -26.98 29.19 -15.85
C THR A 358 -28.30 29.88 -16.25
N GLY A 359 -29.42 29.44 -15.66
CA GLY A 359 -30.71 30.11 -15.75
C GLY A 359 -30.90 31.25 -14.75
N SER A 360 -30.11 31.32 -13.68
CA SER A 360 -30.37 32.24 -12.56
C SER A 360 -29.70 33.62 -12.67
N LYS A 361 -28.67 33.80 -13.50
CA LYS A 361 -28.02 35.13 -13.67
C LYS A 361 -28.83 36.12 -14.49
N LYS A 362 -29.81 35.67 -15.28
CA LYS A 362 -30.72 36.58 -16.01
C LYS A 362 -31.71 37.27 -15.06
N TYR A 363 -32.17 36.60 -14.01
CA TYR A 363 -33.18 37.15 -13.10
C TYR A 363 -32.66 38.35 -12.28
N LEU A 364 -31.37 38.36 -11.92
CA LEU A 364 -30.75 39.47 -11.20
C LEU A 364 -30.61 40.73 -12.08
N TYR A 365 -30.41 40.54 -13.40
CA TYR A 365 -30.36 41.65 -14.37
C TYR A 365 -31.75 42.21 -14.66
N TYR A 366 -32.78 41.35 -14.77
CA TYR A 366 -34.16 41.78 -15.02
C TYR A 366 -34.85 42.42 -13.81
N LEU A 367 -34.45 42.12 -12.57
CA LEU A 367 -34.96 42.79 -11.37
C LEU A 367 -34.12 44.03 -10.96
N GLY A 368 -32.79 43.98 -11.15
CA GLY A 368 -31.91 45.09 -10.74
C GLY A 368 -32.09 46.36 -11.57
N VAL A 369 -32.27 46.23 -12.89
CA VAL A 369 -32.43 47.39 -13.81
C VAL A 369 -33.70 48.21 -13.56
N PRO A 370 -34.91 47.62 -13.40
CA PRO A 370 -36.12 48.41 -13.13
C PRO A 370 -36.11 49.08 -11.75
N ILE A 371 -35.53 48.44 -10.72
CA ILE A 371 -35.42 49.05 -9.38
C ILE A 371 -34.52 50.28 -9.42
N LEU A 372 -33.38 50.20 -10.12
CA LEU A 372 -32.45 51.32 -10.25
C LEU A 372 -33.08 52.49 -11.04
N LEU A 373 -33.88 52.21 -12.07
CA LEU A 373 -34.65 53.22 -12.80
C LEU A 373 -35.69 53.92 -11.92
N VAL A 374 -36.43 53.18 -11.09
CA VAL A 374 -37.43 53.77 -10.18
C VAL A 374 -36.75 54.70 -9.16
N VAL A 375 -35.60 54.30 -8.62
CA VAL A 375 -34.82 55.14 -7.67
C VAL A 375 -34.34 56.43 -8.35
N VAL A 376 -33.81 56.34 -9.57
CA VAL A 376 -33.37 57.54 -10.32
C VAL A 376 -34.53 58.49 -10.60
N VAL A 377 -35.68 57.97 -11.03
CA VAL A 377 -36.88 58.79 -11.27
C VAL A 377 -37.36 59.47 -9.98
N ALA A 378 -37.38 58.75 -8.86
CA ALA A 378 -37.76 59.31 -7.56
C ALA A 378 -36.81 60.44 -7.11
N ILE A 379 -35.50 60.25 -7.27
CA ILE A 379 -34.49 61.28 -6.96
C ILE A 379 -34.70 62.53 -7.82
N VAL A 380 -34.89 62.37 -9.13
CA VAL A 380 -35.15 63.48 -10.06
C VAL A 380 -36.44 64.22 -9.67
N PHE A 381 -37.49 63.49 -9.29
CA PHE A 381 -38.76 64.08 -8.85
C PHE A 381 -38.61 64.90 -7.56
N VAL A 382 -37.85 64.39 -6.58
CA VAL A 382 -37.55 65.10 -5.32
C VAL A 382 -36.73 66.37 -5.59
N ILE A 383 -35.73 66.31 -6.46
CA ILE A 383 -34.91 67.49 -6.83
C ILE A 383 -35.77 68.53 -7.54
N LYS A 384 -36.64 68.12 -8.47
CA LYS A 384 -37.52 69.04 -9.21
C LYS A 384 -38.56 69.70 -8.29
N ARG A 385 -39.09 68.94 -7.31
CA ARG A 385 -40.03 69.48 -6.31
C ARG A 385 -39.38 70.49 -5.36
N ARG A 386 -38.09 70.33 -5.04
CA ARG A 386 -37.32 71.32 -4.26
C ARG A 386 -37.09 72.63 -5.02
N LYS A 387 -36.85 72.57 -6.34
CA LYS A 387 -36.68 73.78 -7.17
C LYS A 387 -37.97 74.56 -7.44
N SER A 388 -39.14 73.98 -7.19
CA SER A 388 -40.44 74.66 -7.37
C SER A 388 -40.94 75.39 -6.11
N LYS A 389 -40.22 75.30 -4.99
CA LYS A 389 -40.57 75.94 -3.70
C LYS A 389 -39.62 77.08 -3.30
N VAL A 390 -38.75 77.50 -4.23
CA VAL A 390 -37.94 78.72 -4.18
C VAL A 390 -38.38 79.53 -5.39
#